data_AF-A0AAN8G3S6-F1
#
_entry.id   AF-A0AAN8G3S6-F1
#
_cell.length_a   1.000
_cell.length_b   1.000
_cell.length_c   1.000
_cell.angle_alpha   90.00
_cell.angle_beta   90.00
_cell.angle_gamma   90.00
#
_symmetry.space_group_name_H-M   'P 1'
#
loop_
_entity.id
_entity.type
_entity.pdbx_description
1 polymer ?
#
loop_
_entity_poly.entity_id
_entity_poly.type
_entity_poly.pdbx_seq_one_letter_code
_entity_poly.pdbx_strand_id
1 'polypeptide(L)'
;MMYYKSVSIGCSYNLCPATVTTPAINAIACLYTPAFQRNERIYPENHYGCIDHDDCWKYGMASSRCIREGPYYGLCQGTYIISAL
;
A
#
# COMPACT_ATOMS: atom_id res chain seq x y z
N MET A 1 7.54 2.20 -5.61
CA MET A 1 7.76 1.61 -4.27
C MET A 1 6.58 2.00 -3.41
N MET A 2 5.95 1.04 -2.72
CA MET A 2 4.77 1.31 -1.88
C MET A 2 5.24 1.39 -0.42
N TYR A 3 4.85 2.42 0.31
CA TYR A 3 5.15 2.48 1.75
C TYR A 3 4.34 1.42 2.48
N TYR A 4 4.99 0.63 3.37
CA TYR A 4 4.34 -0.52 4.00
C TYR A 4 3.07 -0.18 4.79
N LYS A 5 2.90 1.07 5.25
CA LYS A 5 1.69 1.54 5.94
C LYS A 5 0.53 1.94 5.02
N SER A 6 0.71 1.90 3.70
CA SER A 6 -0.36 2.18 2.74
C SER A 6 -1.28 0.97 2.60
N VAL A 7 -2.53 1.09 3.05
CA VAL A 7 -3.50 -0.03 3.10
C VAL A 7 -4.54 0.02 2.00
N SER A 8 -4.63 1.11 1.24
CA SER A 8 -5.51 1.18 0.08
C SER A 8 -4.85 1.92 -1.08
N ILE A 9 -5.24 1.51 -2.28
CA ILE A 9 -4.78 2.05 -3.56
C ILE A 9 -5.98 2.27 -4.46
N GLY A 10 -6.03 3.42 -5.11
CA GLY A 10 -6.97 3.72 -6.20
C GLY A 10 -6.20 4.05 -7.45
N CYS A 11 -6.46 3.35 -8.55
CA CYS A 11 -5.79 3.56 -9.83
C CYS A 11 -6.79 4.05 -10.88
N SER A 12 -6.34 4.95 -11.74
CA SER A 12 -7.02 5.36 -12.96
C SER A 12 -6.08 5.14 -14.15
N TYR A 13 -6.66 4.80 -15.29
CA TYR A 13 -5.92 4.61 -16.53
C TYR A 13 -6.53 5.47 -17.63
N ASN A 14 -5.68 5.98 -18.50
CA ASN A 14 -6.11 6.72 -19.68
C ASN A 14 -5.17 6.43 -20.86
N LEU A 15 -5.74 6.40 -22.07
CA LEU A 15 -4.96 6.35 -23.29
C LEU A 15 -4.58 7.78 -23.69
N CYS A 16 -3.29 8.08 -23.67
CA CYS A 16 -2.74 9.32 -24.19
C CYS A 16 -2.55 9.16 -25.71
N PRO A 17 -3.31 9.89 -26.54
CA PRO A 17 -3.19 9.78 -27.99
C PRO A 17 -1.84 10.29 -28.48
N ALA A 18 -1.46 9.88 -29.69
CA ALA A 18 -0.21 10.26 -30.35
C ALA A 18 -0.03 11.79 -30.54
N THR A 19 -1.11 12.56 -30.39
CA THR A 19 -1.09 14.03 -30.43
C THR A 19 -0.55 14.67 -29.16
N VAL A 20 -0.52 13.95 -28.03
CA VAL A 20 -0.07 14.43 -26.73
C VAL A 20 1.24 13.75 -26.30
N THR A 21 1.40 12.47 -26.64
CA THR A 21 2.61 11.68 -26.36
C THR A 21 2.97 10.91 -27.62
N THR A 22 4.20 11.01 -28.14
CA THR A 22 4.65 10.24 -29.32
C THR A 22 5.69 9.21 -28.88
N PRO A 23 5.38 7.89 -28.89
CA PRO A 23 4.16 7.22 -29.37
C PRO A 23 2.95 7.35 -28.42
N ALA A 24 1.76 6.95 -28.87
CA ALA A 24 0.58 6.83 -28.00
C ALA A 24 0.88 5.87 -26.83
N ILE A 25 0.53 6.27 -25.61
CA ILE A 25 0.83 5.49 -24.40
C ILE A 25 -0.42 5.28 -23.55
N ASN A 26 -0.47 4.15 -22.85
CA ASN A 26 -1.38 3.97 -21.73
C ASN A 26 -0.74 4.55 -20.48
N ALA A 27 -1.30 5.63 -19.95
CA ALA A 27 -0.90 6.21 -18.68
C ALA A 27 -1.73 5.59 -17.55
N ILE A 28 -1.07 5.12 -16.50
CA ILE A 28 -1.72 4.62 -15.28
C ILE A 28 -1.23 5.47 -14.12
N ALA A 29 -2.15 6.07 -13.39
CA ALA A 29 -1.88 6.82 -12.19
C ALA A 29 -2.54 6.11 -10.99
N CYS A 30 -1.77 5.84 -9.95
CA CYS A 30 -2.26 5.25 -8.71
C CYS A 30 -2.00 6.18 -7.53
N LEU A 31 -3.03 6.38 -6.72
CA LEU A 31 -2.96 7.09 -5.46
C LEU A 31 -3.06 6.08 -4.33
N TYR A 32 -2.21 6.26 -3.32
CA TYR A 32 -2.20 5.44 -2.11
C TYR A 32 -2.79 6.24 -0.96
N THR A 33 -3.41 5.57 0.00
CA THR A 33 -3.81 6.22 1.26
C THR A 33 -2.63 6.97 1.86
N PRO A 34 -2.81 8.22 2.31
CA PRO A 34 -1.74 9.03 2.85
C PRO A 34 -1.24 8.40 4.15
N ALA A 35 -0.11 7.72 4.06
CA ALA A 35 0.65 7.30 5.22
C ALA A 35 1.89 8.21 5.26
N PHE A 36 1.93 9.10 6.25
CA PHE A 36 3.02 10.06 6.39
C PHE A 36 4.34 9.32 6.62
N GLN A 37 5.21 9.30 5.61
CA GLN A 37 6.56 8.76 5.71
C GLN A 37 7.44 9.75 6.48
N ARG A 38 7.21 9.94 7.79
CA ARG A 38 7.93 10.88 8.66
C ARG A 38 9.35 10.39 8.96
N ASN A 39 10.25 10.42 7.97
CA ASN A 39 11.61 9.85 8.04
C ASN A 39 11.64 8.34 8.41
N GLU A 40 10.53 7.66 8.22
CA GLU A 40 10.45 6.22 8.42
C GLU A 40 10.93 5.47 7.17
N ARG A 41 11.44 4.26 7.39
CA ARG A 41 11.83 3.36 6.30
C ARG A 41 10.61 2.96 5.46
N ILE A 42 10.82 2.77 4.17
CA ILE A 42 9.75 2.36 3.23
C ILE A 42 9.22 0.95 3.57
N TYR A 43 10.07 0.09 4.14
CA TYR A 43 9.74 -1.25 4.65
C TYR A 43 10.51 -1.53 5.96
N PRO A 44 9.95 -2.34 6.87
CA PRO A 44 10.66 -2.78 8.08
C PRO A 44 11.82 -3.75 7.75
N GLU A 45 12.81 -3.84 8.66
CA GLU A 45 14.01 -4.71 8.50
C GLU A 45 13.68 -6.20 8.57
N ASN A 46 12.56 -6.58 9.18
CA ASN A 46 12.11 -7.96 9.19
C ASN A 46 11.44 -8.26 7.85
N HIS A 47 12.20 -8.93 6.98
CA HIS A 47 11.85 -9.21 5.57
C HIS A 47 10.78 -10.29 5.36
N TYR A 48 10.29 -10.89 6.43
CA TYR A 48 9.23 -11.88 6.38
C TYR A 48 7.96 -11.12 6.74
N GLY A 49 6.93 -11.20 5.88
CA GLY A 49 5.62 -10.63 6.18
C GLY A 49 5.05 -11.13 7.52
N CYS A 50 3.80 -10.81 7.81
CA CYS A 50 3.20 -11.26 9.05
C CYS A 50 3.07 -12.79 9.12
N ILE A 51 3.25 -13.36 10.30
CA ILE A 51 2.89 -14.76 10.61
C ILE A 51 1.58 -14.76 11.41
N ASP A 52 1.41 -13.76 12.27
CA ASP A 52 0.21 -13.55 13.07
C ASP A 52 -0.29 -12.10 13.10
N HIS A 53 -1.40 -11.87 13.81
CA HIS A 53 -2.01 -10.56 13.92
C HIS A 53 -1.12 -9.56 14.68
N ASP A 54 -0.30 -10.05 15.62
CA ASP A 54 0.55 -9.22 16.47
C ASP A 54 1.69 -8.60 15.66
N ASP A 55 2.20 -9.31 14.64
CA ASP A 55 3.18 -8.77 13.70
C ASP A 55 2.69 -7.51 12.99
N CYS A 56 1.40 -7.47 12.63
CA CYS A 56 0.84 -6.30 11.98
C CYS A 56 0.66 -5.11 12.95
N TRP A 57 0.41 -5.38 14.23
CA TRP A 57 0.24 -4.33 15.25
C TRP A 57 1.56 -3.67 15.64
N LYS A 58 2.68 -4.42 15.63
CA LYS A 58 4.03 -3.88 15.85
C LYS A 58 4.37 -2.70 14.93
N TYR A 59 3.74 -2.66 13.76
CA TYR A 59 3.98 -1.70 12.71
C TYR A 59 2.97 -0.54 12.67
N GLY A 60 2.19 -0.36 13.75
CA GLY A 60 1.27 0.76 13.90
C GLY A 60 -0.02 0.60 13.08
N MET A 61 -0.30 -0.59 12.56
CA MET A 61 -1.56 -0.92 11.93
C MET A 61 -2.52 -1.50 12.97
N ALA A 62 -2.95 -0.70 13.95
CA ALA A 62 -3.91 -1.15 14.95
C ALA A 62 -5.20 -1.65 14.27
N SER A 63 -5.75 -2.78 14.72
CA SER A 63 -6.90 -3.47 14.12
C SER A 63 -6.66 -4.14 12.76
N SER A 64 -5.41 -4.30 12.33
CA SER A 64 -5.08 -5.10 11.14
C SER A 64 -5.01 -6.59 11.47
N ARG A 65 -5.16 -7.41 10.42
CA ARG A 65 -5.08 -8.87 10.47
C ARG A 65 -4.03 -9.38 9.50
N CYS A 66 -3.30 -10.42 9.89
CA CYS A 66 -2.46 -11.12 8.94
C CYS A 66 -3.29 -12.00 8.01
N ILE A 67 -3.04 -11.90 6.70
CA ILE A 67 -3.60 -12.81 5.71
C ILE A 67 -2.79 -14.11 5.77
N ARG A 68 -3.47 -15.21 6.10
CA ARG A 68 -2.85 -16.54 6.29
C ARG A 68 -3.16 -17.54 5.19
N GLU A 69 -3.84 -17.11 4.12
CA GLU A 69 -4.24 -17.97 3.01
C GLU A 69 -4.21 -17.21 1.68
N GLY A 70 -4.04 -17.95 0.58
CA GLY A 70 -4.12 -17.41 -0.78
C GLY A 70 -2.91 -16.59 -1.23
N PRO A 71 -3.04 -15.82 -2.33
CA PRO A 71 -1.91 -15.13 -2.97
C PRO A 71 -1.38 -13.94 -2.18
N TYR A 72 -2.09 -13.52 -1.13
CA TYR A 72 -1.73 -12.41 -0.26
C TYR A 72 -1.20 -12.89 1.11
N TYR A 73 -0.85 -14.17 1.23
CA TYR A 73 -0.26 -14.75 2.43
C TYR A 73 0.93 -13.90 2.93
N GLY A 74 0.92 -13.58 4.22
CA GLY A 74 1.96 -12.78 4.86
C GLY A 74 1.77 -11.27 4.75
N LEU A 75 0.68 -10.78 4.14
CA LEU A 75 0.35 -9.36 4.13
C LEU A 75 -0.59 -8.99 5.28
N CYS A 76 -0.40 -7.78 5.82
CA CYS A 76 -1.30 -7.21 6.81
C CYS A 76 -2.47 -6.50 6.13
N GLN A 77 -3.70 -6.96 6.40
CA GLN A 77 -4.94 -6.36 5.95
C GLN A 77 -5.56 -5.55 7.08
N GLY A 78 -5.74 -4.24 6.88
CA GLY A 78 -6.41 -3.38 7.84
C GLY A 78 -7.17 -2.25 7.16
N THR A 79 -8.13 -1.69 7.88
CA THR A 79 -8.77 -0.40 7.51
C THR A 79 -8.01 0.72 8.20
N TYR A 80 -7.51 1.70 7.44
CA TYR A 80 -6.95 2.91 8.03
C TYR A 80 -8.10 3.69 8.69
N ILE A 81 -8.10 3.78 10.01
CA ILE A 81 -8.96 4.74 10.71
C ILE A 81 -8.24 6.08 10.56
N ILE A 82 -8.75 6.97 9.71
CA ILE A 82 -8.34 8.37 9.77
C ILE A 82 -8.86 8.86 11.12
N SER A 83 -8.00 8.86 12.15
CA SER A 83 -8.27 9.63 13.36
C SER A 83 -8.25 11.09 12.94
N ALA A 84 -9.43 11.60 12.56
CA ALA A 84 -9.65 13.00 12.30
C ALA A 84 -9.29 13.76 13.59
N LEU A 85 -8.18 14.49 13.55
CA LEU A 85 -7.89 15.59 14.46
C LEU A 85 -8.60 16.83 13.94
#